data_AF-A0A934E5T3-F1
#
_entry.id   AF-A0A934E5T3-F1
#
_cell.length_a   1.000
_cell.length_b   1.000
_cell.length_c   1.000
_cell.angle_alpha   90.00
_cell.angle_beta   90.00
_cell.angle_gamma   90.00
#
_symmetry.space_group_name_H-M   'P 1'
#
loop_
_entity.id
_entity.type
_entity.pdbx_description
1 polymer ?
#
loop_
_entity_poly.entity_id
_entity_poly.type
_entity_poly.pdbx_seq_one_letter_code
_entity_poly.pdbx_strand_id
1 'polypeptide(L)' 'MKAYYPGSTIKLIEGVGGIFDVMCNGKLIYSKQNIEGKRFPDEGEIIKLIGQEMS' A
#
# COMPACT_ATOMS: atom_id res chain seq x y z
N MET A 1 -8.82 -0.20 -5.10
CA MET A 1 -8.97 0.32 -3.72
C MET A 1 -10.39 0.75 -3.40
N LYS A 2 -10.95 1.80 -4.05
CA LYS A 2 -12.33 2.28 -3.78
C LYS A 2 -13.44 1.23 -3.95
N ALA A 3 -13.27 0.27 -4.88
CA ALA A 3 -14.22 -0.83 -5.03
C ALA A 3 -14.28 -1.76 -3.80
N TYR A 4 -13.16 -1.93 -3.08
CA TYR A 4 -13.08 -2.77 -1.88
C TYR A 4 -13.35 -1.98 -0.59
N TYR A 5 -12.96 -0.69 -0.56
CA TYR A 5 -13.11 0.20 0.58
C TYR A 5 -13.75 1.53 0.14
N PRO A 6 -15.06 1.56 -0.12
CA PRO A 6 -15.73 2.75 -0.68
C PRO A 6 -15.62 3.97 0.23
N GLY A 7 -15.68 3.77 1.55
CA GLY A 7 -15.55 4.81 2.57
C GLY A 7 -14.12 5.26 2.87
N SER A 8 -13.09 4.65 2.27
CA SER A 8 -11.71 5.01 2.63
C SER A 8 -11.31 6.37 2.08
N THR A 9 -10.59 7.18 2.85
CA THR A 9 -9.90 8.36 2.32
C THR A 9 -8.56 7.92 1.72
N ILE A 10 -8.34 8.22 0.45
CA ILE A 10 -7.10 7.86 -0.25
C ILE A 10 -6.36 9.15 -0.60
N LYS A 11 -5.08 9.20 -0.25
CA LYS A 11 -4.17 10.29 -0.63
C LYS A 11 -3.03 9.70 -1.45
N LEU A 12 -2.73 10.33 -2.58
CA LEU A 12 -1.49 10.08 -3.30
C LEU A 12 -0.51 11.17 -2.90
N ILE A 13 0.65 10.75 -2.39
CA ILE A 13 1.74 11.66 -2.03
C ILE A 13 2.84 11.41 -3.04
N GLU A 14 3.28 12.47 -3.72
CA GLU A 14 4.40 12.37 -4.66
C GLU A 14 5.67 12.00 -3.90
N GLY A 15 6.28 10.89 -4.30
CA GLY A 15 7.55 10.42 -3.75
C GLY A 15 8.73 10.88 -4.61
N VAL A 16 9.92 10.90 -4.02
CA VAL A 16 11.20 11.11 -4.72
C VAL A 16 12.04 9.84 -4.69
N GLY A 17 12.98 9.68 -5.62
CA GLY A 17 13.96 8.58 -5.58
C GLY A 17 13.39 7.19 -5.83
N GLY A 18 12.24 7.08 -6.51
CA GLY A 18 11.63 5.78 -6.85
C GLY A 18 11.00 5.06 -5.65
N ILE A 19 10.65 5.79 -4.60
CA ILE A 19 9.89 5.26 -3.46
C ILE A 19 8.47 4.90 -3.90
N PHE A 20 8.03 3.74 -3.42
CA PHE A 20 6.63 3.31 -3.48
C PHE A 20 6.30 2.65 -2.16
N ASP A 21 5.67 3.42 -1.29
CA ASP A 21 5.23 3.00 0.03
C ASP A 21 3.71 3.08 0.10
N VAL A 22 3.10 2.07 0.71
CA VAL A 22 1.68 2.08 1.02
C VAL A 22 1.53 2.08 2.53
N MET A 23 0.82 3.09 3.03
CA MET A 23 0.46 3.21 4.43
C MET A 23 -1.04 3.01 4.62
N CYS A 24 -1.42 2.31 5.69
CA CYS A 24 -2.79 2.18 6.15
C CYS A 24 -2.88 2.74 7.57
N ASN A 25 -3.75 3.73 7.79
CA ASN A 25 -3.95 4.37 9.11
C ASN A 25 -2.65 4.82 9.80
N GLY A 26 -1.69 5.31 9.02
CA GLY A 26 -0.39 5.79 9.52
C GLY A 26 0.68 4.70 9.68
N LYS A 27 0.36 3.42 9.45
CA LYS A 27 1.32 2.33 9.49
C LYS A 27 1.77 1.92 8.09
N LEU A 28 3.08 1.70 7.92
CA LEU A 28 3.64 1.14 6.70
C LEU A 28 3.23 -0.33 6.55
N ILE A 29 2.47 -0.64 5.51
CA ILE A 29 2.03 -2.01 5.20
C ILE A 29 2.76 -2.61 4.00
N TYR A 30 3.35 -1.77 3.15
CA TYR A 30 4.16 -2.20 2.01
C TYR A 30 5.21 -1.14 1.70
N SER A 31 6.46 -1.55 1.45
CA SER A 31 7.47 -0.70 0.84
C SER A 31 8.21 -1.49 -0.23
N LYS A 32 8.22 -0.96 -1.45
CA LYS A 32 8.98 -1.53 -2.57
C LYS A 32 10.47 -1.68 -2.24
N GLN A 33 11.03 -0.83 -1.39
CA GLN A 33 12.45 -0.91 -1.01
C GLN A 33 12.75 -2.13 -0.14
N ASN A 34 11.74 -2.69 0.54
CA ASN A 34 11.87 -3.84 1.43
C ASN A 34 11.55 -5.18 0.73
N ILE A 35 11.16 -5.15 -0.54
CA ILE A 35 10.82 -6.34 -1.32
C ILE A 35 12.01 -6.73 -2.21
N GLU A 36 12.31 -8.03 -2.26
CA GLU A 36 13.31 -8.57 -3.17
C GLU A 36 12.98 -8.19 -4.63
N GLY A 37 14.00 -7.76 -5.38
CA GLY A 37 13.82 -7.26 -6.74
C GLY A 37 13.19 -5.87 -6.83
N LYS A 38 12.86 -5.22 -5.70
CA LYS A 38 12.23 -3.89 -5.65
C LYS A 38 11.08 -3.79 -6.65
N ARG A 39 10.11 -4.71 -6.55
CA ARG A 39 8.96 -4.75 -7.45
C ARG A 39 7.81 -3.89 -6.95
N PHE A 40 6.86 -3.61 -7.83
CA PHE A 40 5.55 -3.08 -7.43
C PHE A 40 4.68 -4.22 -6.87
N PRO A 41 3.62 -3.91 -6.11
CA PRO A 41 2.73 -4.93 -5.60
C PRO A 41 1.97 -5.62 -6.75
N ASP A 42 1.72 -6.91 -6.58
CA ASP A 42 0.86 -7.68 -7.48
C ASP A 42 -0.61 -7.30 -7.26
N GLU A 43 -1.47 -7.69 -8.21
CA GLU A 43 -2.90 -7.45 -8.09
C GLU A 43 -3.47 -8.07 -6.80
N GLY A 44 -4.19 -7.26 -6.03
CA GLY A 44 -4.80 -7.69 -4.76
C GLY A 44 -3.84 -7.77 -3.56
N GLU A 45 -2.52 -7.71 -3.73
CA GLU A 45 -1.55 -7.82 -2.63
C GLU A 45 -1.78 -6.77 -1.54
N ILE A 46 -1.97 -5.51 -1.94
CA ILE A 46 -2.26 -4.42 -1.00
C ILE A 46 -3.60 -4.61 -0.28
N ILE A 47 -4.63 -5.15 -0.95
CA ILE A 47 -5.94 -5.40 -0.32
C ILE A 47 -5.81 -6.43 0.79
N LYS A 48 -5.04 -7.50 0.54
CA LYS A 48 -4.75 -8.52 1.55
C LYS A 48 -4.02 -7.93 2.77
N LEU A 49 -3.00 -7.10 2.53
CA LEU A 49 -2.23 -6.45 3.60
C LEU A 49 -3.10 -5.51 4.45
N ILE A 50 -4.01 -4.75 3.83
CA ILE A 50 -4.97 -3.91 4.57
C ILE A 50 -5.87 -4.78 5.46
N GLY A 51 -6.38 -5.89 4.93
CA GLY A 51 -7.20 -6.81 5.72
C GLY A 51 -6.47 -7.36 6.95
N GLN A 52 -5.19 -7.71 6.80
CA GLN A 52 -4.35 -8.19 7.90
C GLN A 52 -4.08 -7.11 8.96
N GLU A 53 -3.96 -5.84 8.54
CA GLU A 53 -3.75 -4.72 9.46
C GLU A 53 -5.00 -4.35 10.26
N MET A 54 -6.19 -4.55 9.68
CA MET A 54 -7.48 -4.20 10.29
C MET A 54 -8.13 -5.34 11.08
N SER A 55 -7.49 -6.52 11.14
CA SER A 55 -7.92 -7.68 11.91
C SER A 55 -7.40 -7.62 13.34
#